data_AF-A0A496R0I5-F1
#
_entry.id   AF-A0A496R0I5-F1
#
_cell.length_a   1.000
_cell.length_b   1.000
_cell.length_c   1.000
_cell.angle_alpha   90.00
_cell.angle_beta   90.00
_cell.angle_gamma   90.00
#
_symmetry.space_group_name_H-M   'P 1'
#
loop_
_entity.id
_entity.type
_entity.pdbx_description
1 polymer ?
#
loop_
_entity_poly.entity_id
_entity_poly.type
_entity_poly.pdbx_seq_one_letter_code
_entity_poly.pdbx_strand_id
1 'polypeptide(L)' 'FDCRGEYLPILENHKISLGYDGLKRINKKVAICHGLHKKEAILSAMKAGIIDVLITDSITIDAVESELKTG' A
#
# COMPACT_ATOMS: atom_id res chain seq x y z
N PHE A 1 -1.66 -6.98 -2.04
CA PHE A 1 -2.36 -7.08 -0.76
C PHE A 1 -3.85 -7.09 -1.04
N ASP A 2 -4.65 -7.81 -0.26
CA ASP A 2 -6.11 -7.72 -0.34
C ASP A 2 -6.63 -6.42 0.31
N CYS A 3 -7.94 -6.17 0.31
CA CYS A 3 -8.52 -4.97 0.93
C CYS A 3 -8.30 -4.87 2.45
N ARG A 4 -7.90 -5.96 3.12
CA ARG A 4 -7.58 -6.01 4.54
C ARG A 4 -6.10 -5.72 4.83
N GLY A 5 -5.27 -5.64 3.79
CA GLY A 5 -3.83 -5.49 3.91
C GLY A 5 -3.08 -6.83 4.01
N GLU A 6 -3.75 -7.95 3.75
CA GLU A 6 -3.11 -9.27 3.79
C GLU A 6 -2.30 -9.51 2.52
N TYR A 7 -1.12 -10.10 2.68
CA TYR A 7 -0.26 -10.42 1.55
C TYR A 7 -0.87 -11.57 0.73
N LEU A 8 -1.00 -11.34 -0.58
CA LEU A 8 -1.48 -12.31 -1.55
C LEU A 8 -0.32 -12.68 -2.49
N PRO A 9 0.26 -13.89 -2.38
CA PRO A 9 1.38 -14.32 -3.20
C PRO A 9 0.90 -14.66 -4.62
N ILE A 10 0.82 -13.64 -5.47
CA ILE A 10 0.41 -13.79 -6.87
C ILE A 10 1.67 -13.81 -7.74
N LEU A 11 1.86 -14.92 -8.45
CA LEU A 11 2.93 -15.12 -9.43
C LEU A 11 4.35 -14.91 -8.89
N GLU A 12 4.63 -15.17 -7.61
CA GLU A 12 5.94 -14.91 -7.00
C GLU A 12 7.10 -15.62 -7.73
N ASN A 13 6.90 -16.87 -8.16
CA ASN A 13 7.91 -17.62 -8.92
C ASN A 13 8.13 -17.11 -10.36
N HIS A 14 7.32 -16.15 -10.82
CA HIS A 14 7.37 -15.57 -12.15
C HIS A 14 7.67 -14.06 -12.13
N LYS A 15 8.14 -13.53 -10.99
CA LYS A 15 8.54 -12.12 -10.84
C LYS A 15 10.02 -12.02 -10.47
N ILE A 16 10.75 -11.17 -11.17
CA ILE A 16 12.09 -10.73 -10.76
C ILE A 16 11.91 -9.43 -9.96
N SER A 17 11.78 -9.56 -8.64
CA SER A 17 11.57 -8.44 -7.72
C SER A 17 12.09 -8.74 -6.33
N LEU A 18 12.14 -7.73 -5.46
CA LEU A 18 12.32 -7.96 -4.04
C LEU A 18 11.13 -8.76 -3.50
N GLY A 19 11.40 -9.91 -2.88
CA GLY A 19 10.36 -10.71 -2.24
C GLY A 19 9.73 -9.99 -1.05
N TYR A 20 8.53 -10.42 -0.65
CA TYR A 20 7.76 -9.78 0.42
C TYR A 20 8.53 -9.72 1.76
N ASP A 21 9.20 -10.81 2.15
CA ASP A 21 10.00 -10.84 3.37
C ASP A 21 11.21 -9.90 3.29
N GLY A 22 11.77 -9.73 2.09
CA GLY A 22 12.83 -8.76 1.83
C GLY A 22 12.33 -7.33 2.02
N LEU A 23 11.15 -7.01 1.47
CA LEU A 23 10.50 -5.71 1.62
C LEU A 23 10.19 -5.40 3.08
N LYS A 24 9.69 -6.37 3.85
CA LYS A 24 9.37 -6.18 5.28
C LYS A 24 10.59 -5.86 6.15
N ARG A 25 11.78 -6.35 5.77
CA ARG A 25 13.04 -6.10 6.49
C ARG A 25 13.60 -4.69 6.26
N ILE A 26 13.07 -3.93 5.29
CA ILE A 26 13.50 -2.56 5.07
C ILE A 26 13.01 -1.67 6.22
N ASN A 27 13.95 -1.00 6.88
CA ASN A 27 13.69 -0.17 8.06
C ASN A 27 12.76 1.03 7.80
N LYS A 28 12.78 1.58 6.58
CA LYS A 28 11.97 2.73 6.20
C LYS A 28 11.54 2.63 4.74
N LYS A 29 10.24 2.53 4.49
CA LYS A 29 9.62 2.45 3.17
C LYS A 29 8.86 3.74 2.88
N VAL A 30 9.35 4.51 1.91
CA VAL A 30 8.71 5.73 1.43
C VAL A 30 7.98 5.40 0.13
N ALA A 31 6.69 5.70 0.06
CA ALA A 31 5.89 5.54 -1.14
C ALA A 31 5.43 6.91 -1.65
N ILE A 32 5.52 7.10 -2.96
CA ILE A 32 4.97 8.27 -3.65
C ILE A 32 3.83 7.78 -4.54
N CYS A 33 2.61 8.16 -4.21
CA CYS A 33 1.41 7.65 -4.88
C CYS A 33 0.33 8.72 -4.90
N HIS A 34 -0.43 8.81 -5.98
CA HIS A 34 -1.56 9.74 -6.10
C HIS A 34 -2.65 9.22 -7.06
N GLY A 35 -3.83 9.80 -6.99
CA GLY A 35 -5.01 9.49 -7.82
C GLY A 35 -6.13 8.79 -7.05
N LEU A 36 -7.37 9.24 -7.26
CA LEU A 36 -8.58 8.72 -6.59
C LEU A 36 -8.76 7.20 -6.74
N HIS A 37 -8.44 6.67 -7.92
CA HIS A 37 -8.54 5.23 -8.21
C HIS A 37 -7.55 4.37 -7.41
N LYS A 38 -6.60 4.98 -6.70
CA LYS A 38 -5.62 4.28 -5.85
C LYS A 38 -5.98 4.30 -4.37
N LYS A 39 -7.08 4.93 -3.94
CA LYS A 39 -7.44 5.09 -2.52
C LYS A 39 -7.42 3.75 -1.76
N GLU A 40 -8.05 2.71 -2.32
CA GLU A 40 -8.12 1.37 -1.71
C GLU A 40 -6.76 0.69 -1.67
N ALA A 41 -5.96 0.85 -2.73
CA ALA A 41 -4.63 0.27 -2.82
C ALA A 41 -3.66 0.91 -1.82
N ILE A 42 -3.73 2.24 -1.66
CA ILE A 42 -2.95 2.99 -0.67
C ILE A 42 -3.35 2.54 0.74
N LEU A 43 -4.65 2.50 1.03
CA LEU A 43 -5.16 2.05 2.32
C LEU A 43 -4.74 0.61 2.64
N SER A 44 -4.88 -0.30 1.68
CA SER A 44 -4.44 -1.69 1.79
C SER A 44 -2.93 -1.80 2.06
N ALA A 45 -2.10 -1.04 1.34
CA ALA A 45 -0.65 -1.04 1.54
C ALA A 45 -0.24 -0.46 2.90
N MET A 46 -0.96 0.54 3.40
CA MET A 46 -0.78 1.07 4.75
C MET A 46 -1.16 0.04 5.81
N LYS A 47 -2.32 -0.62 5.68
CA LYS A 47 -2.73 -1.73 6.57
C LYS A 47 -1.72 -2.87 6.59
N ALA A 48 -1.12 -3.18 5.43
CA ALA A 48 -0.09 -4.20 5.28
C ALA A 48 1.26 -3.86 5.92
N GLY A 49 1.47 -2.62 6.40
CA GLY A 49 2.72 -2.15 6.99
C GLY A 49 3.90 -2.05 6.00
N ILE A 50 3.61 -1.92 4.71
CA ILE A 50 4.63 -1.78 3.67
C ILE A 50 4.90 -0.33 3.24
N ILE A 51 4.18 0.63 3.82
CA ILE A 51 4.40 2.07 3.66
C ILE A 51 4.55 2.67 5.06
N ASP A 52 5.72 3.22 5.36
CA ASP A 52 5.94 3.95 6.63
C ASP A 52 5.79 5.47 6.44
N VAL A 53 6.02 5.96 5.22
CA VAL A 53 5.84 7.37 4.84
C VAL A 53 5.16 7.41 3.48
N LEU A 54 4.05 8.12 3.40
CA LEU A 54 3.32 8.36 2.16
C LEU A 54 3.50 9.82 1.74
N ILE A 55 3.90 10.02 0.48
CA ILE A 55 3.84 11.31 -0.20
C ILE A 55 2.71 11.22 -1.23
N THR A 56 1.70 12.07 -1.08
CA THR A 56 0.50 12.08 -1.92
C THR A 56 -0.07 13.50 -2.05
N ASP A 57 -1.03 13.71 -2.95
CA ASP A 57 -1.75 14.98 -3.07
C ASP A 57 -2.95 15.06 -2.12
N SER A 58 -3.45 16.28 -1.88
CA SER A 58 -4.58 16.52 -0.98
C SER A 58 -5.84 15.76 -1.41
N ILE A 59 -6.12 15.72 -2.71
CA ILE A 59 -7.31 15.07 -3.27
C ILE A 59 -7.30 13.56 -2.95
N THR A 60 -6.13 12.93 -3.04
CA THR A 60 -5.96 11.50 -2.81
C THR A 60 -6.05 11.16 -1.33
N ILE A 61 -5.43 11.95 -0.45
CA ILE A 61 -5.52 11.69 1.00
C ILE A 61 -6.94 11.90 1.52
N ASP A 62 -7.67 12.91 1.04
CA ASP A 62 -9.08 13.12 1.41
C ASP A 62 -9.96 11.91 1.06
N ALA A 63 -9.69 11.28 -0.09
CA ALA A 63 -10.39 10.08 -0.53
C ALA A 63 -10.02 8.85 0.32
N VAL A 64 -8.75 8.71 0.71
CA VAL A 64 -8.28 7.64 1.61
C VAL A 64 -8.89 7.79 3.01
N GLU A 65 -8.94 9.01 3.55
CA GLU A 65 -9.55 9.29 4.85
C GLU A 65 -11.06 9.04 4.86
N SER A 66 -11.74 9.33 3.75
CA SER A 66 -13.16 9.03 3.60
C SER A 66 -13.41 7.52 3.63
N GLU A 67 -12.58 6.74 2.93
CA GLU A 67 -12.65 5.27 2.91
C GLU A 67 -12.41 4.65 4.30
N LEU A 68 -11.50 5.23 5.07
CA LEU A 68 -11.20 4.82 6.46
C LEU A 68 -12.38 4.97 7.41
N LYS A 69 -13.28 5.93 7.17
CA LYS A 69 -14.44 6.20 8.03
C LYS A 69 -15.63 5.26 7.74
N THR A 70 -15.64 4.61 6.59
CA THR A 70 -16.77 3.80 6.11
C THR A 70 -16.60 2.30 6.28
N GLY A 71 -15.38 1.82 6.53
CA GLY A 71 -15.07 0.39 6.74
C GLY A 71 -14.67 0.07 8.17
#